data_AF-D4VE18-F1
#
_entry.id   AF-D4VE18-F1
#
_cell.length_a   1.000
_cell.length_b   1.000
_cell.length_c   1.000
_cell.angle_alpha   90.00
_cell.angle_beta   90.00
_cell.angle_gamma   90.00
#
_symmetry.space_group_name_H-M   'P 1'
#
loop_
_entity.id
_entity.type
_entity.pdbx_description
1 polymer ?
#
loop_
_entity_poly.entity_id
_entity_poly.type
_entity_poly.pdbx_seq_one_letter_code
_entity_poly.pdbx_strand_id
1 'polypeptide(L)'
;MIPLKSFSQSTGELTTDSLVKMGFENVRWTDTPEERVYVVENSAYKIQALGIRKAVDIIQSMGLPKDKSCKLIVTNYNIPQVSLTYQPLAGDTTVVSGEDWKVSYDIGDSWDKVKKEKKKNSSLFKVDIMVYPQLSYMNMIITQIYQVLFDLSPAIEVSLWPGSKLTGQIKIPVYNDGYGILEDKVHPGHITLSQRFRLPYNIYGKATIGYFNADRWGSDLSLFYPFKDERFSIEARIGYVGIGYWNGFKLHYDTKMTTTWTIGGNFYWPRYNTQFSLKGERYLLGEKGIKFEMIRHFRYASIGFYAMKAEHANSNGGFRFQVALPFYKNKRHKYIPRVNFSNNMGIIYNAGNERKYYKQYKAETSDNIMESNSFNPYFIKSELLKF
;
A
#
# COMPACT_ATOMS: atom_id res chain seq x y z
N MET A 1 -23.51 -25.49 -32.56
CA MET A 1 -22.80 -24.42 -33.29
C MET A 1 -21.82 -23.78 -32.31
N ILE A 2 -20.52 -24.09 -32.41
CA ILE A 2 -19.49 -23.51 -31.53
C ILE A 2 -19.22 -22.10 -32.07
N PRO A 3 -19.38 -21.02 -31.28
CA PRO A 3 -19.12 -19.68 -31.79
C PRO A 3 -17.63 -19.55 -32.15
N LEU A 4 -17.37 -19.20 -33.41
CA LEU A 4 -16.05 -18.81 -33.90
C LEU A 4 -15.58 -17.58 -33.11
N LYS A 5 -14.65 -17.77 -32.17
CA LYS A 5 -13.98 -16.67 -31.47
C LYS A 5 -13.24 -15.81 -32.49
N SER A 6 -13.45 -14.50 -32.46
CA SER A 6 -12.69 -13.59 -33.31
C SER A 6 -11.20 -13.57 -32.90
N PHE A 7 -10.29 -13.25 -33.81
CA PHE A 7 -8.85 -13.17 -33.54
C PHE A 7 -8.50 -12.15 -32.42
N SER A 8 -9.34 -11.11 -32.27
CA SER A 8 -9.28 -10.15 -31.16
C SER A 8 -9.62 -10.80 -29.82
N GLN A 9 -10.60 -11.72 -29.80
CA GLN A 9 -10.99 -12.44 -28.60
C GLN A 9 -9.96 -13.49 -28.19
N SER A 10 -9.33 -14.18 -29.16
CA SER A 10 -8.28 -15.15 -28.85
C SER A 10 -7.01 -14.49 -28.29
N THR A 11 -6.63 -13.33 -28.81
CA THR A 11 -5.48 -12.56 -28.31
C THR A 11 -5.71 -11.99 -26.90
N GLY A 12 -6.91 -11.48 -26.60
CA GLY A 12 -7.27 -11.03 -25.26
C GLY A 12 -7.20 -12.16 -24.22
N GLU A 13 -7.75 -13.32 -24.55
CA GLU A 13 -7.75 -14.48 -23.66
C GLU A 13 -6.32 -15.00 -23.39
N LEU A 14 -5.51 -15.17 -24.44
CA LEU A 14 -4.10 -15.57 -24.31
C LEU A 14 -3.29 -14.58 -23.46
N THR A 15 -3.56 -13.27 -23.60
CA THR A 15 -2.90 -12.24 -22.78
C THR A 15 -3.22 -12.42 -21.31
N THR A 16 -4.50 -12.67 -20.97
CA THR A 16 -4.87 -12.91 -19.57
C THR A 16 -4.29 -14.20 -19.01
N ASP A 17 -4.14 -15.26 -19.82
CA ASP A 17 -3.50 -16.50 -19.38
C ASP A 17 -2.01 -16.30 -19.11
N SER A 18 -1.33 -15.50 -19.94
CA SER A 18 0.06 -15.09 -19.70
C SER A 18 0.21 -14.26 -18.42
N LEU A 19 -0.70 -13.32 -18.15
CA LEU A 19 -0.72 -12.55 -16.90
C LEU A 19 -0.92 -13.46 -15.67
N VAL A 20 -1.87 -14.40 -15.72
CA VAL A 20 -2.06 -15.38 -14.65
C VAL A 20 -0.83 -16.28 -14.48
N LYS A 21 -0.21 -16.72 -15.58
CA LYS A 21 1.03 -17.51 -15.55
C LYS A 21 2.17 -16.75 -14.88
N MET A 22 2.20 -15.43 -15.01
CA MET A 22 3.18 -14.56 -14.36
C MET A 22 2.88 -14.26 -12.88
N GLY A 23 1.72 -14.68 -12.38
CA GLY A 23 1.34 -14.64 -10.97
C GLY A 23 0.40 -13.49 -10.60
N PHE A 24 -0.11 -12.73 -11.57
CA PHE A 24 -1.15 -11.73 -11.31
C PHE A 24 -2.45 -12.41 -10.89
N GLU A 25 -3.16 -11.78 -9.97
CA GLU A 25 -4.44 -12.26 -9.44
C GLU A 25 -5.58 -11.35 -9.89
N ASN A 26 -6.81 -11.81 -9.67
CA ASN A 26 -8.04 -11.09 -10.04
C ASN A 26 -8.08 -10.61 -11.50
N VAL A 27 -7.46 -11.37 -12.41
CA VAL A 27 -7.27 -10.98 -13.81
C VAL A 27 -8.59 -11.02 -14.55
N ARG A 28 -8.91 -9.96 -15.28
CA ARG A 28 -10.10 -9.86 -16.15
C ARG A 28 -9.74 -9.16 -17.44
N TRP A 29 -10.59 -9.30 -18.43
CA TRP A 29 -10.51 -8.49 -19.63
C TRP A 29 -11.88 -8.37 -20.30
N THR A 30 -12.06 -7.31 -21.07
CA THR A 30 -13.18 -7.16 -21.99
C THR A 30 -12.69 -6.45 -23.25
N ASP A 31 -13.40 -6.64 -24.35
CA ASP A 31 -13.05 -6.06 -25.64
C ASP A 31 -14.31 -5.40 -26.22
N THR A 32 -14.36 -4.08 -26.13
CA THR A 32 -15.46 -3.26 -26.68
C THR A 32 -15.04 -2.67 -28.03
N PRO A 33 -15.98 -2.08 -28.79
CA PRO A 33 -15.62 -1.34 -30.01
C PRO A 33 -14.67 -0.16 -29.74
N GLU A 34 -14.81 0.50 -28.59
CA GLU A 34 -14.09 1.72 -28.21
C GLU A 34 -12.71 1.45 -27.57
N GLU A 35 -12.62 0.38 -26.78
CA GLU A 35 -11.45 0.07 -25.97
C GLU A 35 -11.32 -1.42 -25.65
N ARG A 36 -10.07 -1.87 -25.50
CA ARG A 36 -9.73 -3.15 -24.88
C ARG A 36 -9.25 -2.90 -23.46
N VAL A 37 -9.88 -3.55 -22.49
CA VAL A 37 -9.59 -3.32 -21.07
C VAL A 37 -9.07 -4.60 -20.44
N TYR A 38 -7.95 -4.52 -19.74
CA TYR A 38 -7.41 -5.55 -18.87
C TYR A 38 -7.47 -5.11 -17.42
N VAL A 39 -7.71 -6.03 -16.51
CA VAL A 39 -7.65 -5.81 -15.05
C VAL A 39 -6.61 -6.74 -14.48
N VAL A 40 -5.76 -6.23 -13.59
CA VAL A 40 -4.82 -7.05 -12.82
C VAL A 40 -4.77 -6.62 -11.36
N GLU A 41 -4.52 -7.57 -10.47
CA GLU A 41 -4.04 -7.33 -9.11
C GLU A 41 -2.60 -7.83 -9.04
N ASN A 42 -1.68 -6.92 -8.75
CA ASN A 42 -0.30 -7.32 -8.54
C ASN A 42 -0.14 -7.84 -7.11
N SER A 43 -0.11 -9.17 -7.01
CA SER A 43 0.31 -9.86 -5.81
C SER A 43 1.70 -10.47 -5.95
N ALA A 44 2.18 -10.77 -7.16
CA ALA A 44 3.45 -11.48 -7.37
C ALA A 44 4.70 -10.62 -7.14
N TYR A 45 4.64 -9.30 -7.37
CA TYR A 45 5.79 -8.41 -7.25
C TYR A 45 5.66 -7.50 -6.03
N LYS A 46 6.72 -7.43 -5.20
CA LYS A 46 6.72 -6.58 -3.99
C LYS A 46 6.58 -5.09 -4.29
N ILE A 47 7.16 -4.64 -5.41
CA ILE A 47 7.08 -3.24 -5.85
C ILE A 47 5.93 -3.13 -6.85
N GLN A 48 4.89 -2.37 -6.49
CA GLN A 48 3.69 -2.22 -7.32
C GLN A 48 4.02 -1.71 -8.73
N ALA A 49 4.79 -0.63 -8.83
CA ALA A 49 5.18 -0.06 -10.12
C ALA A 49 5.97 -1.05 -11.02
N LEU A 50 6.82 -1.91 -10.45
CA LEU A 50 7.54 -2.94 -11.21
C LEU A 50 6.58 -4.04 -11.71
N GLY A 51 5.62 -4.44 -10.88
CA GLY A 51 4.56 -5.36 -11.27
C GLY A 51 3.72 -4.81 -12.41
N ILE A 52 3.30 -3.54 -12.32
CA ILE A 52 2.54 -2.84 -13.37
C ILE A 52 3.34 -2.80 -14.67
N ARG A 53 4.62 -2.41 -14.62
CA ARG A 53 5.51 -2.44 -15.78
C ARG A 53 5.56 -3.82 -16.42
N LYS A 54 5.70 -4.88 -15.62
CA LYS A 54 5.71 -6.26 -16.14
C LYS A 54 4.38 -6.65 -16.79
N ALA A 55 3.25 -6.17 -16.28
CA ALA A 55 1.96 -6.38 -16.92
C ALA A 55 1.87 -5.66 -18.27
N VAL A 56 2.36 -4.41 -18.34
CA VAL A 56 2.45 -3.64 -19.60
C VAL A 56 3.35 -4.35 -20.62
N ASP A 57 4.57 -4.78 -20.22
CA ASP A 57 5.50 -5.52 -21.07
C ASP A 57 4.80 -6.75 -21.71
N ILE A 58 4.01 -7.50 -20.91
CA ILE A 58 3.26 -8.68 -21.38
C ILE A 58 2.19 -8.27 -22.38
N ILE A 59 1.35 -7.28 -22.05
CA ILE A 59 0.26 -6.81 -22.92
C ILE A 59 0.82 -6.34 -24.27
N GLN A 60 1.92 -5.59 -24.24
CA GLN A 60 2.60 -5.13 -25.46
C GLN A 60 3.14 -6.30 -26.28
N SER A 61 3.80 -7.27 -25.64
CA SER A 61 4.36 -8.45 -26.33
C SER A 61 3.29 -9.34 -26.98
N MET A 62 2.08 -9.37 -26.42
CA MET A 62 0.95 -10.12 -26.95
C MET A 62 0.18 -9.38 -28.06
N GLY A 63 0.47 -8.09 -28.25
CA GLY A 63 -0.11 -7.25 -29.30
C GLY A 63 -1.18 -6.28 -28.78
N LEU A 64 -0.97 -5.00 -29.06
CA LEU A 64 -1.94 -3.93 -28.78
C LEU A 64 -3.02 -3.84 -29.87
N PRO A 65 -4.24 -3.40 -29.54
CA PRO A 65 -5.27 -3.12 -30.53
C PRO A 65 -4.84 -1.99 -31.49
N LYS A 66 -5.12 -2.14 -32.80
CA LYS A 66 -4.68 -1.20 -33.85
C LYS A 66 -5.54 0.06 -33.96
N ASP A 67 -6.86 -0.04 -33.73
CA ASP A 67 -7.81 1.05 -34.01
C ASP A 67 -8.64 1.47 -32.79
N LYS A 68 -8.21 1.06 -31.59
CA LYS A 68 -8.92 1.38 -30.34
C LYS A 68 -7.95 1.48 -29.17
N SER A 69 -8.38 2.15 -28.12
CA SER A 69 -7.54 2.33 -26.93
C SER A 69 -7.33 1.01 -26.18
N CYS A 70 -6.18 0.88 -25.50
CA CYS A 70 -5.89 -0.21 -24.60
C CYS A 70 -5.78 0.34 -23.17
N LYS A 71 -6.56 -0.19 -22.24
CA LYS A 71 -6.56 0.24 -20.84
C LYS A 71 -6.18 -0.91 -19.93
N LEU A 72 -5.27 -0.66 -19.00
CA LEU A 72 -4.92 -1.56 -17.91
C LEU A 72 -5.40 -0.94 -16.59
N ILE A 73 -6.33 -1.59 -15.91
CA ILE A 73 -6.81 -1.19 -14.58
C ILE A 73 -6.07 -2.04 -13.54
N VAL A 74 -5.44 -1.38 -12.58
CA VAL A 74 -4.73 -2.02 -11.48
C VAL A 74 -5.61 -1.96 -10.23
N THR A 75 -5.80 -3.10 -9.59
CA THR A 75 -6.64 -3.22 -8.38
C THR A 75 -5.80 -3.58 -7.16
N ASN A 76 -6.32 -3.22 -5.98
CA ASN A 76 -5.81 -3.65 -4.68
C ASN A 76 -6.98 -4.24 -3.89
N TYR A 77 -6.90 -5.53 -3.55
CA TYR A 77 -8.00 -6.31 -2.99
C TYR A 77 -9.30 -6.18 -3.83
N ASN A 78 -9.23 -6.33 -5.17
CA ASN A 78 -10.35 -6.12 -6.11
C ASN A 78 -10.93 -4.68 -6.15
N ILE A 79 -10.32 -3.68 -5.51
CA ILE A 79 -10.75 -2.27 -5.59
C ILE A 79 -9.84 -1.53 -6.58
N PRO A 80 -10.38 -0.87 -7.63
CA PRO A 80 -9.57 -0.20 -8.64
C PRO A 80 -8.80 0.99 -8.05
N GLN A 81 -7.48 1.02 -8.29
CA GLN A 81 -6.57 2.02 -7.76
C GLN A 81 -6.17 3.04 -8.82
N VAL A 82 -5.60 2.56 -9.93
CA VAL A 82 -5.10 3.39 -11.04
C VAL A 82 -5.42 2.73 -12.37
N SER A 83 -5.46 3.52 -13.43
CA SER A 83 -5.52 3.05 -14.81
C SER A 83 -4.30 3.51 -15.61
N LEU A 84 -3.92 2.70 -16.59
CA LEU A 84 -2.94 3.05 -17.62
C LEU A 84 -3.66 2.96 -18.95
N THR A 85 -3.67 4.05 -19.72
CA THR A 85 -4.36 4.10 -21.02
C THR A 85 -3.33 4.36 -22.11
N TYR A 86 -3.33 3.49 -23.11
CA TYR A 86 -2.61 3.64 -24.36
C TYR A 86 -3.61 3.95 -25.48
N GLN A 87 -3.30 4.96 -26.29
CA GLN A 87 -4.09 5.31 -27.46
C GLN A 87 -3.19 5.24 -28.69
N PRO A 88 -3.53 4.39 -29.69
CA PRO A 88 -2.70 4.25 -30.88
C PRO A 88 -2.70 5.56 -31.68
N LEU A 89 -1.52 6.02 -32.11
CA LEU A 89 -1.38 7.15 -33.02
C LEU A 89 -1.49 6.66 -34.47
N ALA A 90 -2.11 7.44 -35.34
CA ALA A 90 -2.22 7.08 -36.76
C ALA A 90 -0.82 6.99 -37.39
N GLY A 91 -0.44 5.80 -37.88
CA GLY A 91 0.87 5.54 -38.49
C GLY A 91 1.91 4.91 -37.56
N ASP A 92 1.54 4.52 -36.33
CA ASP A 92 2.45 3.85 -35.38
C ASP A 92 2.95 2.50 -35.93
N THR A 93 4.12 2.54 -36.53
CA THR A 93 4.94 1.38 -36.91
C THR A 93 6.12 1.21 -35.94
N THR A 94 6.17 2.04 -34.89
CA THR A 94 7.24 2.17 -33.92
C THR A 94 7.05 1.30 -32.68
N VAL A 95 8.17 0.97 -32.02
CA VAL A 95 8.21 0.25 -30.74
C VAL A 95 7.54 1.12 -29.68
N VAL A 96 6.37 0.69 -29.18
CA VAL A 96 5.62 1.41 -28.13
C VAL A 96 6.47 1.56 -26.88
N SER A 97 6.70 2.81 -26.47
CA SER A 97 7.48 3.18 -25.28
C SER A 97 6.60 3.20 -24.03
N GLY A 98 7.22 3.15 -22.85
CA GLY A 98 6.53 3.46 -21.59
C GLY A 98 5.98 4.88 -21.55
N GLU A 99 6.48 5.78 -22.42
CA GLU A 99 6.01 7.15 -22.61
C GLU A 99 4.59 7.25 -23.15
N ASP A 100 4.14 6.26 -23.92
CA ASP A 100 2.85 6.31 -24.60
C ASP A 100 1.67 5.94 -23.69
N TRP A 101 1.95 5.40 -22.51
CA TRP A 101 0.94 5.05 -21.52
C TRP A 101 0.62 6.23 -20.59
N LYS A 102 -0.59 6.78 -20.67
CA LYS A 102 -1.08 7.75 -19.69
C LYS A 102 -1.50 7.01 -18.41
N VAL A 103 -0.81 7.28 -17.31
CA VAL A 103 -1.18 6.75 -15.98
C VAL A 103 -2.04 7.77 -15.26
N SER A 104 -3.13 7.34 -14.65
CA SER A 104 -4.05 8.22 -13.93
C SER A 104 -4.76 7.48 -12.79
N TYR A 105 -5.14 8.23 -11.76
CA TYR A 105 -6.10 7.77 -10.77
C TYR A 105 -7.50 7.59 -11.37
N ASP A 106 -7.84 8.31 -12.44
CA ASP A 106 -9.12 8.18 -13.13
C ASP A 106 -9.23 6.82 -13.83
N ILE A 107 -10.33 6.12 -13.58
CA ILE A 107 -10.60 4.80 -14.17
C ILE A 107 -11.60 4.94 -15.33
N GLY A 108 -12.49 5.93 -15.27
CA GLY A 108 -13.64 6.08 -16.15
C GLY A 108 -14.64 4.90 -16.07
N ASP A 109 -15.54 4.86 -17.04
CA ASP A 109 -16.64 3.88 -17.11
C ASP A 109 -16.20 2.45 -17.45
N SER A 110 -14.93 2.28 -17.85
CA SER A 110 -14.32 1.01 -18.21
C SER A 110 -14.43 -0.04 -17.09
N TRP A 111 -14.40 0.40 -15.83
CA TRP A 111 -14.56 -0.49 -14.68
C TRP A 111 -15.92 -1.18 -14.66
N ASP A 112 -16.99 -0.44 -14.94
CA ASP A 112 -18.35 -0.96 -14.87
C ASP A 112 -18.64 -1.98 -15.97
N LYS A 113 -17.95 -1.84 -17.11
CA LYS A 113 -17.96 -2.80 -18.21
C LYS A 113 -17.22 -4.08 -17.80
N VAL A 114 -15.97 -3.98 -17.34
CA VAL A 114 -15.10 -5.14 -17.08
C VAL A 114 -15.39 -5.87 -15.75
N LYS A 115 -16.01 -5.21 -14.76
CA LYS A 115 -16.29 -5.84 -13.45
C LYS A 115 -17.31 -6.99 -13.53
N LYS A 116 -18.09 -7.06 -14.60
CA LYS A 116 -19.07 -8.14 -14.85
C LYS A 116 -18.43 -9.38 -15.46
N GLU A 117 -17.24 -9.24 -16.04
CA GLU A 117 -16.53 -10.32 -16.71
C GLU A 117 -15.98 -11.37 -15.75
N LYS A 118 -15.80 -12.58 -16.27
CA LYS A 118 -15.28 -13.71 -15.50
C LYS A 118 -13.86 -13.41 -15.00
N LYS A 119 -13.70 -13.49 -13.68
CA LYS A 119 -12.43 -13.33 -12.99
C LYS A 119 -11.58 -14.61 -13.06
N LYS A 120 -10.33 -14.48 -13.53
CA LYS A 120 -9.30 -15.53 -13.48
C LYS A 120 -8.40 -15.32 -12.25
N ASN A 121 -7.92 -16.43 -11.67
CA ASN A 121 -6.99 -16.46 -10.53
C ASN A 121 -7.39 -15.54 -9.36
N SER A 122 -8.59 -15.73 -8.80
CA SER A 122 -9.11 -14.91 -7.68
C SER A 122 -8.16 -14.91 -6.47
N SER A 123 -7.96 -13.77 -5.82
CA SER A 123 -7.17 -13.66 -4.57
C SER A 123 -7.96 -14.01 -3.30
N LEU A 124 -9.30 -14.10 -3.40
CA LEU A 124 -10.18 -14.40 -2.28
C LEU A 124 -9.85 -15.75 -1.60
N PHE A 125 -9.89 -15.75 -0.27
CA PHE A 125 -9.61 -16.86 0.64
C PHE A 125 -8.21 -17.47 0.52
N LYS A 126 -7.32 -16.87 -0.27
CA LYS A 126 -5.93 -17.30 -0.32
C LYS A 126 -5.14 -16.64 0.80
N VAL A 127 -4.24 -17.44 1.36
CA VAL A 127 -3.45 -17.06 2.54
C VAL A 127 -2.08 -16.55 2.13
N ASP A 128 -1.71 -15.39 2.68
CA ASP A 128 -0.36 -14.85 2.68
C ASP A 128 0.21 -14.90 4.09
N ILE A 129 1.40 -15.48 4.24
CA ILE A 129 2.17 -15.49 5.50
C ILE A 129 3.34 -14.53 5.31
N MET A 130 3.24 -13.36 5.94
CA MET A 130 4.17 -12.25 5.80
C MET A 130 5.00 -12.10 7.07
N VAL A 131 6.31 -12.24 6.98
CA VAL A 131 7.23 -12.07 8.11
C VAL A 131 7.73 -10.64 8.18
N TYR A 132 7.36 -9.92 9.23
CA TYR A 132 7.75 -8.52 9.45
C TYR A 132 8.94 -8.44 10.41
N PRO A 133 10.17 -8.14 9.93
CA PRO A 133 11.24 -7.71 10.82
C PRO A 133 10.95 -6.26 11.27
N GLN A 134 10.82 -6.05 12.57
CA GLN A 134 10.54 -4.73 13.15
C GLN A 134 11.71 -4.35 14.05
N LEU A 135 12.37 -3.25 13.70
CA LEU A 135 13.44 -2.66 14.49
C LEU A 135 12.93 -1.36 15.10
N SER A 136 12.91 -1.31 16.42
CA SER A 136 12.63 -0.11 17.20
C SER A 136 13.90 0.28 17.94
N TYR A 137 14.20 1.57 17.99
CA TYR A 137 15.22 2.08 18.90
C TYR A 137 14.76 3.37 19.56
N MET A 138 15.30 3.60 20.75
CA MET A 138 15.06 4.83 21.49
C MET A 138 16.36 5.30 22.14
N ASN A 139 16.58 6.60 22.08
CA ASN A 139 17.73 7.26 22.70
C ASN A 139 17.26 7.85 24.03
N MET A 140 17.28 7.04 25.10
CA MET A 140 16.71 7.41 26.40
C MET A 140 17.73 7.54 27.53
N ILE A 141 18.93 6.97 27.40
CA ILE A 141 19.90 6.89 28.51
C ILE A 141 21.18 7.61 28.11
N ILE A 142 21.67 8.52 28.97
CA ILE A 142 22.90 9.29 28.70
C ILE A 142 24.12 8.37 28.51
N THR A 143 24.15 7.22 29.19
CA THR A 143 25.25 6.25 29.17
C THR A 143 25.20 5.25 28.01
N GLN A 144 24.12 5.21 27.22
CA GLN A 144 23.98 4.31 26.07
C GLN A 144 23.40 5.05 24.88
N ILE A 145 24.06 4.96 23.72
CA ILE A 145 23.66 5.73 22.53
C ILE A 145 22.29 5.28 22.00
N TYR A 146 21.94 3.98 22.10
CA TYR A 146 20.63 3.46 21.70
C TYR A 146 20.21 2.23 22.53
N GLN A 147 18.94 2.21 22.92
CA GLN A 147 18.21 1.00 23.32
C GLN A 147 17.49 0.43 22.11
N VAL A 148 17.51 -0.89 21.93
CA VAL A 148 17.04 -1.56 20.70
C VAL A 148 16.05 -2.67 21.04
N LEU A 149 14.94 -2.72 20.29
CA LEU A 149 14.01 -3.84 20.24
C LEU A 149 13.94 -4.37 18.81
N PHE A 150 14.18 -5.66 18.65
CA PHE A 150 14.06 -6.37 17.39
C PHE A 150 13.03 -7.48 17.51
N ASP A 151 11.91 -7.31 16.81
CA ASP A 151 10.83 -8.28 16.75
C ASP A 151 10.79 -8.94 15.37
N LEU A 152 10.57 -10.26 15.35
CA LEU A 152 10.21 -10.98 14.15
C LEU A 152 8.72 -11.33 14.21
N SER A 153 7.91 -10.62 13.44
CA SER A 153 6.46 -10.67 13.57
C SER A 153 5.77 -11.33 12.36
N PRO A 154 5.61 -12.67 12.33
CA PRO A 154 4.83 -13.33 11.29
C PRO A 154 3.36 -12.89 11.37
N ALA A 155 2.79 -12.56 10.22
CA ALA A 155 1.38 -12.20 10.07
C ALA A 155 0.72 -13.05 8.99
N ILE A 156 -0.49 -13.52 9.28
CA ILE A 156 -1.38 -14.18 8.33
C ILE A 156 -2.30 -13.09 7.76
N GLU A 157 -2.33 -12.96 6.44
CA GLU A 157 -3.17 -12.02 5.71
C GLU A 157 -4.08 -12.78 4.75
N VAL A 158 -5.39 -12.51 4.82
CA VAL A 158 -6.39 -13.18 3.98
C VAL A 158 -7.41 -12.16 3.49
N SER A 159 -7.74 -12.20 2.21
CA SER A 159 -8.87 -11.43 1.66
C SER A 159 -10.13 -12.28 1.68
N LEU A 160 -11.18 -11.81 2.36
CA LEU A 160 -12.41 -12.57 2.55
C LEU A 160 -13.47 -12.23 1.48
N TRP A 161 -13.52 -10.97 1.05
CA TRP A 161 -14.40 -10.44 0.01
C TRP A 161 -13.73 -9.21 -0.64
N PRO A 162 -14.28 -8.67 -1.74
CA PRO A 162 -13.69 -7.49 -2.39
C PRO A 162 -13.48 -6.31 -1.43
N GLY A 163 -12.25 -5.83 -1.38
CA GLY A 163 -11.77 -4.75 -0.54
C GLY A 163 -11.38 -5.17 0.88
N SER A 164 -11.68 -6.40 1.31
CA SER A 164 -11.33 -6.81 2.67
C SER A 164 -9.97 -7.46 2.81
N LYS A 165 -9.35 -7.19 3.96
CA LYS A 165 -8.14 -7.88 4.44
C LYS A 165 -8.29 -8.14 5.94
N LEU A 166 -8.30 -9.42 6.30
CA LEU A 166 -8.13 -9.91 7.66
C LEU A 166 -6.64 -10.11 7.92
N THR A 167 -6.16 -9.65 9.07
CA THR A 167 -4.76 -9.80 9.49
C THR A 167 -4.69 -10.28 10.93
N GLY A 168 -3.92 -11.33 11.15
CA GLY A 168 -3.55 -11.79 12.48
C GLY A 168 -2.03 -11.92 12.56
N GLN A 169 -1.41 -11.20 13.49
CA GLN A 169 0.04 -11.15 13.68
C GLN A 169 0.42 -11.66 15.06
N ILE A 170 1.53 -12.37 15.13
CA ILE A 170 2.21 -12.73 16.38
C ILE A 170 3.53 -11.97 16.41
N LYS A 171 3.84 -11.32 17.53
CA LYS A 171 5.14 -10.69 17.78
C LYS A 171 6.03 -11.68 18.52
N ILE A 172 7.22 -11.91 17.99
CA ILE A 172 8.25 -12.74 18.62
C ILE A 172 9.45 -11.84 18.88
N PRO A 173 9.71 -11.45 20.14
CA PRO A 173 10.89 -10.66 20.47
C PRO A 173 12.14 -11.51 20.31
N VAL A 174 13.05 -11.04 19.47
CA VAL A 174 14.34 -11.69 19.20
C VAL A 174 15.43 -11.06 20.06
N TYR A 175 15.36 -9.75 20.26
CA TYR A 175 16.29 -9.00 21.09
C TYR A 175 15.58 -7.80 21.70
N ASN A 176 15.73 -7.59 23.00
CA ASN A 176 15.15 -6.46 23.72
C ASN A 176 16.18 -5.91 24.71
N ASP A 177 16.59 -4.67 24.47
CA ASP A 177 17.47 -3.91 25.35
C ASP A 177 16.71 -2.70 25.89
N GLY A 178 15.91 -2.92 26.94
CA GLY A 178 15.29 -1.85 27.72
C GLY A 178 13.90 -1.38 27.29
N TYR A 179 13.18 -2.12 26.45
CA TYR A 179 11.77 -1.88 26.12
C TYR A 179 10.78 -2.46 27.13
N GLY A 180 11.28 -3.18 28.15
CA GLY A 180 10.50 -3.68 29.29
C GLY A 180 10.00 -5.12 29.12
N ILE A 181 9.60 -5.72 30.25
CA ILE A 181 9.34 -7.17 30.40
C ILE A 181 8.11 -7.64 29.59
N LEU A 182 7.20 -6.74 29.22
CA LEU A 182 6.02 -7.10 28.43
C LEU A 182 6.39 -7.39 26.96
N GLU A 183 7.29 -6.58 26.39
CA GLU A 183 7.79 -6.79 25.02
C GLU A 183 8.74 -8.00 24.94
N ASP A 184 9.25 -8.53 26.07
CA ASP A 184 10.03 -9.78 26.11
C ASP A 184 9.20 -11.05 25.93
N LYS A 185 7.87 -10.94 25.93
CA LYS A 185 6.98 -12.10 25.80
C LYS A 185 6.48 -12.24 24.38
N VAL A 186 6.34 -13.47 23.90
CA VAL A 186 5.56 -13.72 22.68
C VAL A 186 4.11 -13.32 22.94
N HIS A 187 3.59 -12.43 22.10
CA HIS A 187 2.24 -11.92 22.25
C HIS A 187 1.61 -11.59 20.89
N PRO A 188 0.28 -11.47 20.80
CA PRO A 188 -0.36 -11.00 19.58
C PRO A 188 0.05 -9.57 19.21
N GLY A 189 0.28 -9.34 17.92
CA GLY A 189 0.45 -8.01 17.33
C GLY A 189 -0.87 -7.49 16.76
N HIS A 190 -0.87 -7.06 15.51
CA HIS A 190 -2.10 -6.66 14.83
C HIS A 190 -3.11 -7.81 14.74
N ILE A 191 -4.35 -7.55 15.14
CA ILE A 191 -5.51 -8.41 14.87
C ILE A 191 -6.60 -7.50 14.29
N THR A 192 -6.69 -7.44 12.96
CA THR A 192 -7.46 -6.37 12.30
C THR A 192 -8.25 -6.87 11.11
N LEU A 193 -9.46 -6.34 10.94
CA LEU A 193 -10.24 -6.45 9.73
C LEU A 193 -10.30 -5.07 9.07
N SER A 194 -9.88 -5.00 7.82
CA SER A 194 -9.91 -3.78 7.01
C SER A 194 -10.84 -3.93 5.82
N GLN A 195 -11.45 -2.83 5.41
CA GLN A 195 -12.25 -2.67 4.21
C GLN A 195 -11.75 -1.46 3.43
N ARG A 196 -11.19 -1.73 2.25
CA ARG A 196 -10.87 -0.74 1.23
C ARG A 196 -12.08 -0.51 0.34
N PHE A 197 -12.29 0.73 -0.06
CA PHE A 197 -13.36 1.10 -0.96
C PHE A 197 -12.97 2.32 -1.77
N ARG A 198 -13.70 2.55 -2.85
CA ARG A 198 -13.55 3.72 -3.70
C ARG A 198 -14.92 4.35 -3.87
N LEU A 199 -15.04 5.62 -3.51
CA LEU A 199 -16.26 6.41 -3.67
C LEU A 199 -16.25 7.14 -5.03
N PRO A 200 -17.39 7.70 -5.46
CA PRO A 200 -17.43 8.61 -6.60
C PRO A 200 -16.40 9.75 -6.47
N TYR A 201 -16.00 10.32 -7.61
CA TYR A 201 -14.97 11.38 -7.68
C TYR A 201 -13.56 10.94 -7.24
N ASN A 202 -13.21 9.66 -7.36
CA ASN A 202 -11.86 9.16 -7.06
C ASN A 202 -11.43 9.36 -5.60
N ILE A 203 -12.37 9.30 -4.66
CA ILE A 203 -12.04 9.29 -3.23
C ILE A 203 -11.76 7.83 -2.82
N TYR A 204 -10.59 7.59 -2.27
CA TYR A 204 -10.15 6.29 -1.77
C TYR A 204 -10.37 6.24 -0.27
N GLY A 205 -10.94 5.14 0.20
CA GLY A 205 -11.20 4.94 1.62
C GLY A 205 -10.68 3.61 2.12
N LYS A 206 -10.26 3.59 3.37
CA LYS A 206 -9.91 2.38 4.11
C LYS A 206 -10.41 2.51 5.54
N ALA A 207 -11.35 1.65 5.90
CA ALA A 207 -11.86 1.51 7.26
C ALA A 207 -11.25 0.25 7.90
N THR A 208 -10.75 0.35 9.12
CA THR A 208 -10.13 -0.77 9.83
C THR A 208 -10.64 -0.84 11.25
N ILE A 209 -10.92 -2.04 11.74
CA ILE A 209 -11.32 -2.30 13.12
C ILE A 209 -10.46 -3.42 13.71
N GLY A 210 -10.13 -3.32 14.99
CA GLY A 210 -9.49 -4.39 15.75
C GLY A 210 -8.41 -3.88 16.69
N TYR A 211 -7.38 -4.69 16.87
CA TYR A 211 -6.21 -4.39 17.69
C TYR A 211 -5.04 -3.95 16.80
N PHE A 212 -4.58 -2.73 17.00
CA PHE A 212 -3.54 -2.02 16.26
C PHE A 212 -2.19 -2.12 16.99
N ASN A 213 -1.13 -1.57 16.39
CA ASN A 213 0.12 -1.38 17.13
C ASN A 213 0.02 -0.28 18.19
N ALA A 214 1.13 -0.05 18.91
CA ALA A 214 1.22 0.94 19.98
C ALA A 214 0.18 0.74 21.09
N ASP A 215 -0.21 -0.52 21.34
CA ASP A 215 -1.17 -0.91 22.38
C ASP A 215 -2.52 -0.19 22.24
N ARG A 216 -3.08 -0.18 21.03
CA ARG A 216 -4.36 0.45 20.73
C ARG A 216 -5.35 -0.54 20.17
N TRP A 217 -6.60 -0.43 20.58
CA TRP A 217 -7.71 -1.14 19.97
C TRP A 217 -8.81 -0.15 19.60
N GLY A 218 -9.58 -0.43 18.57
CA GLY A 218 -10.69 0.42 18.16
C GLY A 218 -10.92 0.43 16.65
N SER A 219 -11.27 1.59 16.12
CA SER A 219 -11.57 1.79 14.70
C SER A 219 -10.77 2.95 14.10
N ASP A 220 -10.50 2.84 12.81
CA ASP A 220 -9.75 3.78 12.01
C ASP A 220 -10.45 3.96 10.66
N LEU A 221 -10.59 5.20 10.20
CA LEU A 221 -11.04 5.53 8.86
C LEU A 221 -10.03 6.47 8.24
N SER A 222 -9.49 6.09 7.08
CA SER A 222 -8.62 6.91 6.25
C SER A 222 -9.26 7.17 4.91
N LEU A 223 -9.16 8.41 4.45
CA LEU A 223 -9.64 8.91 3.17
C LEU A 223 -8.50 9.62 2.45
N PHE A 224 -8.41 9.40 1.14
CA PHE A 224 -7.44 10.02 0.27
C PHE A 224 -8.14 10.50 -1.00
N TYR A 225 -7.90 11.75 -1.38
CA TYR A 225 -8.48 12.37 -2.56
C TYR A 225 -7.37 13.03 -3.40
N PRO A 226 -7.03 12.47 -4.58
CA PRO A 226 -6.17 13.14 -5.54
C PRO A 226 -6.97 14.18 -6.35
N PHE A 227 -6.40 15.38 -6.50
CA PHE A 227 -6.96 16.39 -7.39
C PHE A 227 -6.74 16.00 -8.86
N LYS A 228 -7.37 16.75 -9.78
CA LYS A 228 -7.27 16.50 -11.24
C LYS A 228 -5.85 16.51 -11.80
N ASP A 229 -4.94 17.31 -11.23
CA ASP A 229 -3.52 17.34 -11.61
C ASP A 229 -2.72 16.13 -11.05
N GLU A 230 -3.31 15.39 -10.11
CA GLU A 230 -2.77 14.20 -9.45
C GLU A 230 -1.47 14.42 -8.66
N ARG A 231 -0.80 15.57 -8.84
CA ARG A 231 0.34 16.02 -8.04
C ARG A 231 -0.11 16.46 -6.66
N PHE A 232 -1.27 17.10 -6.61
CA PHE A 232 -1.87 17.53 -5.36
C PHE A 232 -2.85 16.46 -4.88
N SER A 233 -2.86 16.22 -3.58
CA SER A 233 -3.90 15.41 -2.93
C SER A 233 -4.16 15.87 -1.51
N ILE A 234 -5.33 15.51 -0.98
CA ILE A 234 -5.70 15.69 0.42
C ILE A 234 -5.88 14.32 1.05
N GLU A 235 -5.43 14.18 2.29
CA GLU A 235 -5.69 13.03 3.14
C GLU A 235 -6.43 13.47 4.40
N ALA A 236 -7.35 12.62 4.85
CA ALA A 236 -8.03 12.75 6.12
C ALA A 236 -8.05 11.39 6.81
N ARG A 237 -7.73 11.34 8.09
CA ARG A 237 -7.79 10.12 8.90
C ARG A 237 -8.45 10.46 10.22
N ILE A 238 -9.35 9.60 10.68
CA ILE A 238 -9.96 9.68 12.00
C ILE A 238 -9.85 8.33 12.67
N GLY A 239 -9.43 8.34 13.93
CA GLY A 239 -9.24 7.18 14.76
C GLY A 239 -10.05 7.30 16.04
N TYR A 240 -10.72 6.23 16.43
CA TYR A 240 -11.38 6.13 17.74
C TYR A 240 -10.81 4.92 18.47
N VAL A 241 -9.86 5.17 19.37
CA VAL A 241 -8.99 4.13 19.93
C VAL A 241 -8.91 4.18 21.45
N GLY A 242 -8.94 3.01 22.08
CA GLY A 242 -8.67 2.79 23.50
C GLY A 242 -7.29 2.19 23.71
N ILE A 243 -6.78 2.26 24.93
CA ILE A 243 -5.53 1.61 25.31
C ILE A 243 -5.81 0.13 25.56
N GLY A 244 -4.95 -0.75 25.04
CA GLY A 244 -4.95 -2.15 25.44
C GLY A 244 -3.62 -2.80 25.18
N TYR A 245 -3.07 -3.51 26.15
CA TYR A 245 -1.76 -4.15 26.08
C TYR A 245 -1.86 -5.65 26.32
N TRP A 246 -0.92 -6.40 25.76
CA TRP A 246 -0.82 -7.84 25.96
C TRP A 246 0.16 -8.19 27.07
N ASN A 247 -0.21 -9.15 27.92
CA ASN A 247 0.72 -9.84 28.81
C ASN A 247 0.75 -11.32 28.40
N GLY A 248 1.67 -11.66 27.49
CA GLY A 248 1.60 -12.91 26.74
C GLY A 248 0.33 -12.96 25.90
N PHE A 249 -0.54 -13.95 26.12
CA PHE A 249 -1.81 -14.10 25.40
C PHE A 249 -3.03 -13.57 26.16
N LYS A 250 -2.82 -12.79 27.24
CA LYS A 250 -3.90 -12.13 28.00
C LYS A 250 -3.98 -10.66 27.61
N LEU A 251 -5.12 -10.23 27.07
CA LEU A 251 -5.39 -8.84 26.72
C LEU A 251 -5.93 -8.07 27.93
N HIS A 252 -5.25 -6.99 28.29
CA HIS A 252 -5.76 -5.98 29.22
C HIS A 252 -6.17 -4.75 28.43
N TYR A 253 -7.41 -4.30 28.57
CA TYR A 253 -7.92 -3.16 27.81
C TYR A 253 -8.63 -2.16 28.73
N ASP A 254 -8.47 -0.88 28.41
CA ASP A 254 -9.19 0.22 29.02
C ASP A 254 -10.43 0.56 28.17
N THR A 255 -11.50 0.97 28.84
CA THR A 255 -12.75 1.43 28.22
C THR A 255 -12.69 2.90 27.80
N LYS A 256 -11.69 3.65 28.29
CA LYS A 256 -11.50 5.05 27.91
C LYS A 256 -10.98 5.16 26.47
N MET A 257 -11.86 5.63 25.59
CA MET A 257 -11.55 5.86 24.18
C MET A 257 -11.05 7.29 23.95
N THR A 258 -10.17 7.46 22.97
CA THR A 258 -9.62 8.74 22.52
C THR A 258 -9.78 8.88 21.01
N THR A 259 -10.22 10.06 20.58
CA THR A 259 -10.29 10.40 19.16
C THR A 259 -8.98 11.03 18.70
N THR A 260 -8.38 10.43 17.67
CA THR A 260 -7.27 11.01 16.91
C THR A 260 -7.76 11.44 15.54
N TRP A 261 -7.10 12.44 14.96
CA TRP A 261 -7.39 12.83 13.58
C TRP A 261 -6.14 13.38 12.91
N THR A 262 -6.07 13.22 11.60
CA THR A 262 -5.04 13.80 10.73
C THR A 262 -5.74 14.39 9.53
N ILE A 263 -5.40 15.61 9.16
CA ILE A 263 -5.82 16.24 7.90
C ILE A 263 -4.56 16.78 7.25
N GLY A 264 -4.29 16.38 6.02
CA GLY A 264 -3.05 16.71 5.33
C GLY A 264 -3.24 17.08 3.88
N GLY A 265 -2.40 18.00 3.40
CA GLY A 265 -2.22 18.30 1.99
C GLY A 265 -0.88 17.75 1.51
N ASN A 266 -0.88 17.15 0.32
CA ASN A 266 0.30 16.53 -0.29
C ASN A 266 0.57 17.16 -1.66
N PHE A 267 1.85 17.38 -1.98
CA PHE A 267 2.34 17.75 -3.31
C PHE A 267 3.42 16.76 -3.75
N TYR A 268 3.22 16.13 -4.90
CA TYR A 268 4.17 15.22 -5.51
C TYR A 268 4.93 15.93 -6.64
N TRP A 269 6.25 16.02 -6.50
CA TRP A 269 7.15 16.55 -7.52
C TRP A 269 7.68 15.42 -8.41
N PRO A 270 7.17 15.26 -9.65
CA PRO A 270 7.48 14.09 -10.49
C PRO A 270 8.94 14.01 -10.92
N ARG A 271 9.60 15.16 -11.17
CA ARG A 271 10.99 15.21 -11.64
C ARG A 271 11.98 14.49 -10.72
N TYR A 272 11.71 14.50 -9.42
CA TYR A 272 12.59 13.90 -8.40
C TYR A 272 11.91 12.75 -7.63
N ASN A 273 10.71 12.33 -8.03
CA ASN A 273 9.88 11.37 -7.29
C ASN A 273 9.78 11.73 -5.79
N THR A 274 9.55 13.01 -5.49
CA THR A 274 9.57 13.53 -4.12
C THR A 274 8.21 14.06 -3.70
N GLN A 275 7.69 13.58 -2.58
CA GLN A 275 6.45 14.02 -1.98
C GLN A 275 6.72 14.99 -0.82
N PHE A 276 6.03 16.12 -0.82
CA PHE A 276 5.94 17.06 0.27
C PHE A 276 4.57 16.93 0.90
N SER A 277 4.49 16.87 2.23
CA SER A 277 3.22 16.79 2.95
C SER A 277 3.20 17.74 4.13
N LEU A 278 2.10 18.44 4.30
CA LEU A 278 1.82 19.26 5.48
C LEU A 278 0.54 18.76 6.14
N LYS A 279 0.62 18.37 7.41
CA LYS A 279 -0.45 17.69 8.14
C LYS A 279 -0.73 18.40 9.45
N GLY A 280 -2.01 18.64 9.73
CA GLY A 280 -2.50 18.95 11.08
C GLY A 280 -2.99 17.65 11.73
N GLU A 281 -2.55 17.39 12.96
CA GLU A 281 -2.77 16.11 13.62
C GLU A 281 -3.17 16.29 15.08
N ARG A 282 -4.06 15.43 15.58
CA ARG A 282 -4.29 15.17 17.00
C ARG A 282 -3.77 13.78 17.32
N TYR A 283 -2.73 13.73 18.16
CA TYR A 283 -2.00 12.52 18.51
C TYR A 283 -2.66 11.76 19.67
N LEU A 284 -2.07 10.61 20.05
CA LEU A 284 -2.63 9.67 21.02
C LEU A 284 -2.82 10.23 22.44
N LEU A 285 -2.09 11.26 22.87
CA LEU A 285 -2.29 11.90 24.17
C LEU A 285 -3.19 13.14 24.09
N GLY A 286 -3.76 13.39 22.92
CA GLY A 286 -4.71 14.47 22.67
C GLY A 286 -4.07 15.80 22.26
N GLU A 287 -2.75 15.88 22.24
CA GLU A 287 -1.98 17.02 21.77
C GLU A 287 -2.21 17.25 20.27
N LYS A 288 -2.37 18.53 19.90
CA LYS A 288 -2.54 18.94 18.50
C LYS A 288 -1.23 19.48 17.98
N GLY A 289 -0.88 19.12 16.75
CA GLY A 289 0.35 19.58 16.14
C GLY A 289 0.30 19.66 14.63
N ILE A 290 1.38 20.19 14.10
CA ILE A 290 1.64 20.28 12.67
C ILE A 290 2.86 19.43 12.38
N LYS A 291 2.79 18.67 11.29
CA LYS A 291 3.88 17.84 10.78
C LYS A 291 4.12 18.14 9.31
N PHE A 292 5.37 18.41 8.99
CA PHE A 292 5.86 18.53 7.64
C PHE A 292 6.72 17.30 7.31
N GLU A 293 6.54 16.72 6.12
CA GLU A 293 7.40 15.63 5.63
C GLU A 293 7.84 15.92 4.20
N MET A 294 9.09 15.58 3.89
CA MET A 294 9.66 15.57 2.55
C MET A 294 10.24 14.18 2.31
N ILE A 295 9.62 13.39 1.44
CA ILE A 295 9.98 11.99 1.20
C ILE A 295 10.29 11.79 -0.27
N ARG A 296 11.51 11.36 -0.58
CA ARG A 296 11.90 10.92 -1.91
C ARG A 296 11.71 9.41 -2.04
N HIS A 297 11.05 9.01 -3.13
CA HIS A 297 10.78 7.62 -3.46
C HIS A 297 11.74 7.13 -4.56
N PHE A 298 12.43 6.04 -4.26
CA PHE A 298 13.23 5.26 -5.18
C PHE A 298 12.55 3.91 -5.42
N ARG A 299 12.97 3.18 -6.46
CA ARG A 299 12.43 1.84 -6.80
C ARG A 299 12.36 0.89 -5.61
N TYR A 300 13.42 0.85 -4.79
CA TYR A 300 13.56 -0.10 -3.67
C TYR A 300 13.62 0.57 -2.29
N ALA A 301 13.52 1.90 -2.21
CA ALA A 301 13.63 2.60 -0.94
C ALA A 301 12.84 3.91 -0.95
N SER A 302 12.38 4.36 0.21
CA SER A 302 11.91 5.73 0.44
C SER A 302 12.75 6.36 1.53
N ILE A 303 13.28 7.54 1.26
CA ILE A 303 14.13 8.29 2.19
C ILE A 303 13.53 9.66 2.35
N GLY A 304 13.36 10.11 3.59
CA GLY A 304 12.77 11.42 3.84
C GLY A 304 13.15 12.04 5.16
N PHE A 305 12.73 13.28 5.29
CA PHE A 305 12.88 14.10 6.47
C PHE A 305 11.51 14.48 6.97
N TYR A 306 11.39 14.68 8.27
CA TYR A 306 10.19 15.27 8.84
C TYR A 306 10.56 16.28 9.92
N ALA A 307 9.69 17.25 10.10
CA ALA A 307 9.74 18.22 11.18
C ALA A 307 8.32 18.41 11.72
N MET A 308 8.20 18.59 13.03
CA MET A 308 6.90 18.65 13.69
C MET A 308 6.94 19.44 14.99
N LYS A 309 5.77 19.99 15.31
CA LYS A 309 5.54 20.78 16.52
C LYS A 309 4.12 20.54 17.00
N ALA A 310 3.95 20.23 18.28
CA ALA A 310 2.65 20.05 18.92
C ALA A 310 2.54 20.88 20.19
N GLU A 311 1.30 21.04 20.65
CA GLU A 311 0.97 21.57 21.96
C GLU A 311 1.68 20.76 23.05
N HIS A 312 2.21 21.45 24.07
CA HIS A 312 2.86 20.86 25.25
C HIS A 312 4.13 20.03 24.98
N ALA A 313 4.64 20.04 23.74
CA ALA A 313 5.82 19.28 23.33
C ALA A 313 6.87 20.18 22.66
N ASN A 314 8.15 19.83 22.85
CA ASN A 314 9.23 20.49 22.12
C ASN A 314 9.16 20.15 20.63
N SER A 315 9.64 21.07 19.79
CA SER A 315 9.80 20.80 18.36
C SER A 315 10.71 19.60 18.14
N ASN A 316 10.32 18.72 17.23
CA ASN A 316 11.06 17.51 16.92
C ASN A 316 11.18 17.36 15.39
N GLY A 317 12.15 16.57 14.96
CA GLY A 317 12.37 16.26 13.56
C GLY A 317 13.37 15.12 13.42
N GLY A 318 13.53 14.65 12.21
CA GLY A 318 14.49 13.60 11.92
C GLY A 318 14.27 12.98 10.55
N PHE A 319 14.72 11.73 10.43
CA PHE A 319 14.81 11.04 9.14
C PHE A 319 13.94 9.80 9.15
N ARG A 320 13.39 9.47 7.97
CA ARG A 320 12.63 8.24 7.73
C ARG A 320 13.30 7.48 6.62
N PHE A 321 13.54 6.21 6.88
CA PHE A 321 14.12 5.29 5.91
C PHE A 321 13.21 4.08 5.79
N GLN A 322 12.82 3.74 4.58
CA GLN A 322 12.03 2.53 4.29
C GLN A 322 12.69 1.80 3.13
N VAL A 323 12.97 0.51 3.29
CA VAL A 323 13.62 -0.30 2.24
C VAL A 323 12.77 -1.52 1.95
N ALA A 324 12.64 -1.82 0.66
CA ALA A 324 12.01 -3.04 0.19
C ALA A 324 12.87 -4.25 0.56
N LEU A 325 12.26 -5.25 1.18
CA LEU A 325 12.98 -6.47 1.54
C LEU A 325 13.16 -7.37 0.32
N PRO A 326 14.27 -8.14 0.23
CA PRO A 326 14.57 -9.02 -0.90
C PRO A 326 13.49 -10.10 -1.13
N PHE A 327 13.66 -10.83 -2.23
CA PHE A 327 12.64 -11.69 -2.85
C PHE A 327 11.49 -10.88 -3.48
N TYR A 328 11.86 -10.06 -4.46
CA TYR A 328 10.97 -9.10 -5.11
C TYR A 328 9.88 -9.72 -5.99
N LYS A 329 10.00 -11.00 -6.35
CA LYS A 329 9.00 -11.76 -7.09
C LYS A 329 8.70 -13.05 -6.35
N ASN A 330 7.44 -13.25 -5.97
CA ASN A 330 6.97 -14.48 -5.34
C ASN A 330 5.58 -14.84 -5.85
N LYS A 331 5.53 -15.87 -6.69
CA LYS A 331 4.30 -16.36 -7.30
C LYS A 331 3.66 -17.41 -6.39
N ARG A 332 2.37 -17.23 -6.12
CA ARG A 332 1.56 -18.24 -5.44
C ARG A 332 1.29 -19.44 -6.36
N HIS A 333 1.43 -20.65 -5.83
CA HIS A 333 1.01 -21.87 -6.52
C HIS A 333 -0.38 -22.28 -6.04
N LYS A 334 -1.41 -22.06 -6.87
CA LYS A 334 -2.80 -22.42 -6.59
C LYS A 334 -3.27 -21.85 -5.23
N TYR A 335 -3.61 -22.72 -4.28
CA TYR A 335 -4.11 -22.39 -2.94
C TYR A 335 -3.06 -22.56 -1.83
N ILE A 336 -1.81 -22.92 -2.18
CA ILE A 336 -0.76 -23.07 -1.18
C ILE A 336 -0.47 -21.70 -0.57
N PRO A 337 -0.44 -21.58 0.78
CA PRO A 337 -0.07 -20.34 1.45
C PRO A 337 1.28 -19.84 0.95
N ARG A 338 1.33 -18.57 0.56
CA ARG A 338 2.59 -17.96 0.12
C ARG A 338 3.29 -17.39 1.33
N VAL A 339 4.54 -17.82 1.55
CA VAL A 339 5.40 -17.28 2.59
C VAL A 339 6.35 -16.25 1.98
N ASN A 340 6.41 -15.06 2.56
CA ASN A 340 7.37 -14.03 2.17
C ASN A 340 7.73 -13.14 3.36
N PHE A 341 8.81 -12.38 3.23
CA PHE A 341 9.00 -11.21 4.08
C PHE A 341 8.00 -10.12 3.70
N SER A 342 7.68 -9.26 4.67
CA SER A 342 6.99 -7.99 4.45
C SER A 342 7.55 -7.24 3.23
N ASN A 343 6.71 -6.43 2.60
CA ASN A 343 7.11 -5.71 1.39
C ASN A 343 8.32 -4.80 1.65
N ASN A 344 8.41 -4.26 2.87
CA ASN A 344 9.46 -3.35 3.26
C ASN A 344 9.66 -3.34 4.80
N MET A 345 10.82 -2.83 5.20
CA MET A 345 11.17 -2.53 6.59
C MET A 345 11.45 -1.03 6.72
N GLY A 346 11.05 -0.45 7.84
CA GLY A 346 11.11 1.00 8.06
C GLY A 346 11.76 1.36 9.37
N ILE A 347 12.54 2.43 9.35
CA ILE A 347 13.23 3.02 10.48
C ILE A 347 12.89 4.51 10.52
N ILE A 348 12.62 5.02 11.71
CA ILE A 348 12.44 6.46 11.97
C ILE A 348 13.49 6.89 12.98
N TYR A 349 14.33 7.83 12.60
CA TYR A 349 15.27 8.50 13.49
C TYR A 349 14.64 9.78 14.01
N ASN A 350 14.70 9.98 15.32
CA ASN A 350 14.24 11.20 15.99
C ASN A 350 15.47 11.93 16.53
N ALA A 351 15.63 13.20 16.17
CA ALA A 351 16.71 14.04 16.69
C ALA A 351 16.43 14.49 18.12
N GLY A 352 15.16 14.70 18.48
CA GLY A 352 14.75 15.02 19.84
C GLY A 352 14.60 13.79 20.73
N ASN A 353 14.70 14.00 22.04
CA ASN A 353 14.48 12.99 23.09
C ASN A 353 13.03 12.93 23.59
N GLU A 354 12.08 13.49 22.83
CA GLU A 354 10.66 13.54 23.23
C GLU A 354 10.07 12.13 23.28
N ARG A 355 9.64 11.73 24.49
CA ARG A 355 9.23 10.36 24.83
C ARG A 355 7.72 10.16 24.83
N LYS A 356 6.98 11.21 25.16
CA LYS A 356 5.59 11.13 25.57
C LYS A 356 4.67 11.54 24.41
N TYR A 357 4.98 12.67 23.79
CA TYR A 357 4.15 13.26 22.76
C TYR A 357 4.43 12.71 21.36
N TYR A 358 3.57 13.08 20.43
CA TYR A 358 3.59 12.75 19.01
C TYR A 358 3.37 11.28 18.65
N LYS A 359 2.84 10.48 19.60
CA LYS A 359 2.61 9.06 19.34
C LYS A 359 1.43 8.87 18.41
N GLN A 360 1.63 8.00 17.43
CA GLN A 360 0.63 7.55 16.47
C GLN A 360 0.58 6.03 16.44
N TYR A 361 -0.47 5.49 15.83
CA TYR A 361 -0.61 4.07 15.57
C TYR A 361 -0.80 3.81 14.06
N LYS A 362 -0.50 2.58 13.68
CA LYS A 362 -0.74 1.97 12.38
C LYS A 362 -1.91 1.02 12.53
N ALA A 363 -2.93 1.21 11.69
CA ALA A 363 -4.12 0.38 11.74
C ALA A 363 -3.88 -0.97 11.04
N GLU A 364 -2.96 -1.06 10.09
CA GLU A 364 -2.53 -2.32 9.49
C GLU A 364 -1.02 -2.52 9.56
N THR A 365 -0.60 -3.80 9.55
CA THR A 365 0.81 -4.22 9.46
C THR A 365 1.53 -3.61 8.26
N SER A 366 0.83 -3.50 7.13
CA SER A 366 1.35 -2.98 5.86
C SER A 366 1.36 -1.45 5.78
N ASP A 367 0.89 -0.72 6.78
CA ASP A 367 0.85 0.75 6.72
C ASP A 367 2.25 1.36 6.82
N ASN A 368 2.74 1.91 5.71
CA ASN A 368 4.06 2.53 5.59
C ASN A 368 4.12 3.50 4.39
N ILE A 369 5.22 4.26 4.32
CA ILE A 369 5.43 5.33 3.32
C ILE A 369 5.62 4.81 1.88
N MET A 370 6.11 3.58 1.71
CA MET A 370 6.23 2.97 0.38
C MET A 370 4.87 2.49 -0.12
N GLU A 371 4.05 1.91 0.77
CA GLU A 371 2.70 1.45 0.43
C GLU A 371 1.79 2.63 0.08
N SER A 372 1.89 3.76 0.79
CA SER A 372 1.11 4.97 0.46
C SER A 372 1.43 5.53 -0.93
N ASN A 373 2.67 5.42 -1.40
CA ASN A 373 3.09 5.87 -2.72
C ASN A 373 2.92 4.78 -3.82
N SER A 374 2.52 3.57 -3.45
CA SER A 374 2.57 2.40 -4.35
C SER A 374 1.70 2.53 -5.61
N PHE A 375 0.62 3.31 -5.52
CA PHE A 375 -0.30 3.61 -6.62
C PHE A 375 -0.18 5.06 -7.13
N ASN A 376 0.94 5.76 -6.88
CA ASN A 376 1.12 7.10 -7.41
C ASN A 376 1.35 7.08 -8.94
N PRO A 377 0.53 7.76 -9.76
CA PRO A 377 0.63 7.75 -11.22
C PRO A 377 2.00 8.20 -11.74
N TYR A 378 2.56 9.25 -11.15
CA TYR A 378 3.86 9.79 -11.56
C TYR A 378 5.01 8.84 -11.19
N PHE A 379 4.94 8.20 -10.02
CA PHE A 379 5.93 7.20 -9.65
C PHE A 379 5.88 5.98 -10.58
N ILE A 380 4.67 5.45 -10.85
CA ILE A 380 4.46 4.36 -11.80
C ILE A 380 4.99 4.74 -13.17
N LYS A 381 4.65 5.95 -13.64
CA LYS A 381 5.15 6.47 -14.91
C LYS A 381 6.68 6.48 -14.94
N SER A 382 7.34 6.98 -13.91
CA SER A 382 8.82 7.01 -13.85
C SER A 382 9.45 5.61 -13.99
N GLU A 383 8.81 4.56 -13.46
CA GLU A 383 9.30 3.18 -13.58
C GLU A 383 9.11 2.57 -14.98
N LEU A 384 8.10 3.03 -15.72
CA LEU A 384 7.89 2.66 -17.13
C LEU A 384 8.97 3.27 -18.04
N LEU A 385 9.53 4.43 -17.69
CA LEU A 385 10.45 5.22 -18.52
C LEU A 385 11.92 4.75 -18.50
N LYS A 386 12.26 3.66 -17.79
CA LYS A 386 13.63 3.14 -17.65
C LYS A 386 14.64 4.16 -17.08
N PHE A 387 14.30 4.84 -15.97
CA PHE A 387 15.32 5.52 -15.17
C PHE A 387 15.98 4.59 -14.14
#